data_AF-A0A8J5NSF8-F1
#
_entry.id   AF-A0A8J5NSF8-F1
#
_cell.length_a   1.000
_cell.length_b   1.000
_cell.length_c   1.000
_cell.angle_alpha   90.00
_cell.angle_beta   90.00
_cell.angle_gamma   90.00
#
_symmetry.space_group_name_H-M   'P 1'
#
loop_
_entity.id
_entity.type
_entity.pdbx_description
1 polymer ?
#
loop_
_entity_poly.entity_id
_entity_poly.type
_entity_poly.pdbx_seq_one_letter_code
_entity_poly.pdbx_strand_id
1 'polypeptide(L)'
;MVKWNLTINRLNTAGFPYTELLDFLPDTSVDWQYDASQWNSSWKMSCEYIPLTELPIRAEWVTSTNILDQIPDIRSAFPSGAQEASSIPLREVAEPGGFFADQAYQDLLLFVLLSSSPSTNRSDTLRIYANNETMRITFLAFHLHNIPRGNDKFYFGIGPAEYSAYTRADCSIRRGRVLDPTHVTFLWTNDTQSIVKAFSDFHQANLVEQSIANKPIYHPTGLDLIRFFQAYMITKDTQFQHPVTRIISERQPHVRIALVTLSFFITYVIVLTMLLIWAFIMYPVEQGVFVPRTKVEWVMETVREVSARDISVANMDASRGQLCADMSNSNYGDFASPIGRHVGLRV
;
A
#
# COMPACT_ATOMS: atom_id res chain seq x y z
N MET A 1 11.55 -9.26 -14.39
CA MET A 1 12.51 -8.33 -13.75
C MET A 1 12.16 -8.23 -12.28
N VAL A 2 13.11 -8.50 -11.37
CA VAL A 2 12.85 -8.47 -9.93
C VAL A 2 12.83 -7.02 -9.44
N LYS A 3 11.77 -6.60 -8.75
CA LYS A 3 11.61 -5.22 -8.27
C LYS A 3 12.13 -5.07 -6.83
N TRP A 4 13.44 -5.21 -6.63
CA TRP A 4 14.05 -5.14 -5.29
C TRP A 4 13.77 -3.82 -4.57
N ASN A 5 13.92 -2.68 -5.25
CA ASN A 5 13.64 -1.37 -4.67
C ASN A 5 12.17 -1.23 -4.22
N LEU A 6 11.23 -1.69 -5.05
CA LEU A 6 9.81 -1.71 -4.66
C LEU A 6 9.58 -2.59 -3.43
N THR A 7 10.19 -3.78 -3.40
CA THR A 7 10.04 -4.73 -2.27
C THR A 7 10.63 -4.15 -0.99
N ILE A 8 11.83 -3.56 -1.05
CA ILE A 8 12.50 -2.89 0.08
C ILE A 8 11.62 -1.76 0.61
N ASN A 9 11.12 -0.89 -0.27
CA ASN A 9 10.25 0.21 0.12
C ASN A 9 8.97 -0.31 0.76
N ARG A 10 8.36 -1.38 0.21
CA ARG A 10 7.16 -1.99 0.79
C ARG A 10 7.41 -2.54 2.19
N LEU A 11 8.49 -3.29 2.40
CA LEU A 11 8.89 -3.80 3.72
C LEU A 11 9.10 -2.65 4.73
N ASN A 12 9.76 -1.57 4.31
CA ASN A 12 9.99 -0.40 5.15
C ASN A 12 8.66 0.30 5.50
N THR A 13 7.80 0.55 4.52
CA THR A 13 6.51 1.22 4.74
C THR A 13 5.53 0.40 5.58
N ALA A 14 5.60 -0.93 5.47
CA ALA A 14 4.80 -1.85 6.26
C ALA A 14 5.29 -1.97 7.71
N GLY A 15 6.49 -1.46 8.03
CA GLY A 15 7.10 -1.61 9.34
C GLY A 15 7.62 -3.03 9.61
N PHE A 16 8.00 -3.77 8.57
CA PHE A 16 8.50 -5.14 8.72
C PHE A 16 9.82 -5.17 9.52
N PRO A 17 9.93 -5.98 10.60
CA PRO A 17 11.10 -5.99 11.46
C PRO A 17 12.34 -6.53 10.74
N TYR A 18 13.52 -6.04 11.16
CA TYR A 18 14.82 -6.55 10.70
C TYR A 18 15.17 -7.91 11.33
N THR A 19 14.38 -8.39 12.29
CA THR A 19 14.65 -9.61 13.06
C THR A 19 13.89 -10.83 12.54
N GLU A 20 13.30 -10.75 11.35
CA GLU A 20 12.45 -11.81 10.79
C GLU A 20 12.66 -12.00 9.29
N LEU A 21 12.29 -13.15 8.74
CA LEU A 21 12.20 -13.37 7.30
C LEU A 21 10.81 -13.88 6.95
N LEU A 22 10.21 -13.25 5.94
CA LEU A 22 8.91 -13.65 5.42
C LEU A 22 9.03 -14.93 4.62
N ASP A 23 8.05 -15.81 4.81
CA ASP A 23 7.95 -17.07 4.08
C ASP A 23 7.39 -16.89 2.66
N PHE A 24 6.76 -15.75 2.38
CA PHE A 24 6.06 -15.47 1.12
C PHE A 24 6.22 -14.01 0.73
N LEU A 25 6.28 -13.76 -0.58
CA LEU A 25 6.21 -12.42 -1.13
C LEU A 25 4.79 -11.84 -0.96
N PRO A 26 4.60 -10.79 -0.14
CA PRO A 26 3.33 -10.12 -0.02
C PRO A 26 2.99 -9.36 -1.31
N ASP A 27 1.69 -9.18 -1.55
CA ASP A 27 1.23 -8.40 -2.70
C ASP A 27 1.71 -6.94 -2.58
N THR A 28 2.61 -6.55 -3.49
CA THR A 28 3.17 -5.19 -3.55
C THR A 28 2.19 -4.13 -4.08
N SER A 29 1.02 -4.55 -4.59
CA SER A 29 -0.07 -3.67 -5.02
C SER A 29 -0.94 -3.17 -3.87
N VAL A 30 -0.89 -3.84 -2.71
CA VAL A 30 -1.66 -3.50 -1.51
C VAL A 30 -0.74 -2.87 -0.46
N ASP A 31 -1.23 -1.83 0.21
CA ASP A 31 -0.50 -1.15 1.29
C ASP A 31 -0.67 -1.90 2.63
N TRP A 32 -0.18 -3.12 2.72
CA TRP A 32 -0.26 -3.91 3.95
C TRP A 32 0.65 -3.36 5.06
N GLN A 33 0.27 -3.62 6.31
CA GLN A 33 1.09 -3.38 7.49
C GLN A 33 1.51 -4.70 8.13
N TYR A 34 2.69 -4.68 8.72
CA TYR A 34 3.18 -5.81 9.48
C TYR A 34 2.50 -5.89 10.85
N ASP A 35 1.80 -6.99 11.06
CA ASP A 35 1.27 -7.42 12.35
C ASP A 35 1.81 -8.82 12.66
N ALA A 36 2.61 -8.94 13.72
CA ALA A 36 3.24 -10.21 14.12
C ALA A 36 2.21 -11.33 14.41
N SER A 37 0.95 -11.01 14.71
CA SER A 37 -0.11 -11.99 14.92
C SER A 37 -0.65 -12.60 13.63
N GLN A 38 -0.50 -11.90 12.51
CA GLN A 38 -1.00 -12.29 11.18
C GLN A 38 0.11 -12.88 10.31
N TRP A 39 1.34 -12.38 10.50
CA TRP A 39 2.53 -12.82 9.81
C TRP A 39 3.32 -13.81 10.66
N ASN A 40 3.12 -15.10 10.42
CA ASN A 40 3.94 -16.13 11.04
C ASN A 40 5.24 -16.34 10.26
N SER A 41 6.20 -15.45 10.43
CA SER A 41 7.57 -15.60 9.92
C SER A 41 8.22 -16.84 10.54
N SER A 42 8.49 -17.88 9.74
CA SER A 42 9.11 -19.12 10.22
C SER A 42 10.57 -18.93 10.65
N TRP A 43 11.17 -17.78 10.36
CA TRP A 43 12.57 -17.47 10.64
C TRP A 43 12.69 -16.22 11.50
N LYS A 44 13.51 -16.35 12.55
CA LYS A 44 13.91 -15.23 13.40
C LYS A 44 15.41 -15.01 13.25
N MET A 45 15.80 -13.75 13.23
CA MET A 45 17.16 -13.29 13.01
C MET A 45 17.56 -12.38 14.15
N SER A 46 18.78 -12.56 14.63
CA SER A 46 19.45 -11.67 15.58
C SER A 46 20.74 -11.22 14.93
N CYS A 47 20.92 -9.91 14.80
CA CYS A 47 22.06 -9.32 14.11
C CYS A 47 22.81 -8.35 15.03
N GLU A 48 24.13 -8.35 14.89
CA GLU A 48 25.04 -7.32 15.38
C GLU A 48 25.58 -6.53 14.19
N TYR A 49 25.71 -5.21 14.35
CA TYR A 49 26.09 -4.32 13.28
C TYR A 49 27.37 -3.59 13.63
N ILE A 50 28.35 -3.62 12.73
CA ILE A 50 29.52 -2.77 12.79
C ILE A 50 29.27 -1.54 11.91
N PRO A 51 29.34 -0.32 12.46
CA PRO A 51 29.18 0.89 11.69
C PRO A 51 30.34 1.06 10.71
N LEU A 52 30.25 2.10 9.87
CA LEU A 52 31.32 2.43 8.93
C LEU A 52 32.66 2.57 9.67
N THR A 53 33.58 1.67 9.35
CA THR A 53 34.88 1.55 10.00
C THR A 53 35.97 1.56 8.95
N GLU A 54 36.93 2.47 9.09
CA GLU A 54 38.09 2.52 8.21
C GLU A 54 38.99 1.30 8.42
N LEU A 55 39.47 0.74 7.32
CA LEU A 55 40.39 -0.38 7.32
C LEU A 55 41.33 -0.21 6.14
N PRO A 56 42.62 0.11 6.36
CA PRO A 56 43.59 0.19 5.28
C PRO A 56 43.67 -1.14 4.53
N ILE A 57 43.47 -1.10 3.22
CA ILE A 57 43.44 -2.27 2.37
C ILE A 57 44.51 -2.15 1.29
N ARG A 58 45.28 -3.23 1.11
CA ARG A 58 46.26 -3.37 0.04
C ARG A 58 45.97 -4.61 -0.81
N ALA A 59 45.94 -4.40 -2.12
CA ALA A 59 45.93 -5.50 -3.07
C ALA A 59 47.35 -6.04 -3.26
N GLU A 60 47.45 -7.36 -3.24
CA GLU A 60 48.69 -8.11 -3.38
C GLU A 60 48.72 -8.90 -4.70
N TRP A 61 49.92 -9.23 -5.15
CA TRP A 61 50.07 -10.11 -6.28
C TRP A 61 49.86 -11.55 -5.86
N VAL A 62 48.84 -12.20 -6.42
CA VAL A 62 48.59 -13.63 -6.26
C VAL A 62 48.23 -14.26 -7.59
N THR A 63 48.50 -15.57 -7.72
CA THR A 63 48.09 -16.35 -8.90
C THR A 63 46.62 -16.78 -8.83
N SER A 64 45.95 -16.57 -7.69
CA SER A 64 44.54 -16.94 -7.47
C SER A 64 43.61 -15.95 -8.16
N THR A 65 42.59 -16.47 -8.85
CA THR A 65 41.50 -15.67 -9.42
C THR A 65 40.46 -15.27 -8.37
N ASN A 66 40.56 -15.78 -7.15
CA ASN A 66 39.68 -15.41 -6.04
C ASN A 66 40.04 -14.01 -5.54
N ILE A 67 39.04 -13.12 -5.50
CA ILE A 67 39.16 -11.74 -5.01
C ILE A 67 39.69 -11.69 -3.58
N LEU A 68 39.24 -12.59 -2.72
CA LEU A 68 39.64 -12.62 -1.31
C LEU A 68 41.12 -12.96 -1.12
N ASP A 69 41.74 -13.63 -2.09
CA ASP A 69 43.18 -13.91 -2.05
C ASP A 69 44.00 -12.74 -2.59
N GLN A 70 43.42 -11.93 -3.48
CA GLN A 70 44.07 -10.72 -4.01
C GLN A 70 44.11 -9.58 -3.00
N ILE A 71 43.22 -9.60 -2.00
CA ILE A 71 43.15 -8.60 -0.94
C ILE A 71 43.03 -9.30 0.42
N PRO A 72 44.15 -9.81 0.98
CA PRO A 72 44.10 -10.58 2.23
C PRO A 72 43.64 -9.76 3.44
N ASP A 73 43.90 -8.45 3.45
CA ASP A 73 43.56 -7.53 4.54
C ASP A 73 42.06 -7.55 4.89
N ILE A 74 41.19 -7.84 3.92
CA ILE A 74 39.73 -7.95 4.10
C ILE A 74 39.36 -8.98 5.18
N ARG A 75 40.16 -10.03 5.34
CA ARG A 75 39.90 -11.08 6.34
C ARG A 75 40.05 -10.57 7.77
N SER A 76 40.75 -9.46 8.00
CA SER A 76 40.83 -8.81 9.32
C SER A 76 39.49 -8.23 9.78
N ALA A 77 38.57 -7.95 8.85
CA ALA A 77 37.22 -7.49 9.15
C ALA A 77 36.24 -8.63 9.49
N PHE A 78 36.66 -9.89 9.38
CA PHE A 78 35.80 -11.03 9.69
C PHE A 78 35.52 -11.12 11.20
N PRO A 79 34.37 -11.66 11.63
CA PRO A 79 34.07 -11.77 13.04
C PRO A 79 35.07 -12.67 13.76
N SER A 80 35.45 -12.30 14.99
CA SER A 80 36.35 -13.08 15.83
C SER A 80 35.78 -14.47 16.06
N GLY A 81 36.55 -15.51 15.76
CA GLY A 81 36.08 -16.89 15.85
C GLY A 81 35.35 -17.40 14.60
N ALA A 82 35.25 -16.64 13.51
CA ALA A 82 34.75 -17.15 12.22
C ALA A 82 35.50 -18.42 11.77
N GLN A 83 36.81 -18.49 12.05
CA GLN A 83 37.66 -19.63 11.70
C GLN A 83 37.76 -20.70 12.80
N GLU A 84 37.39 -20.38 14.05
CA GLU A 84 37.61 -21.24 15.22
C GLU A 84 36.32 -21.77 15.88
N ALA A 85 35.16 -21.12 15.64
CA ALA A 85 33.97 -21.26 16.50
C ALA A 85 32.82 -22.11 15.94
N SER A 86 33.02 -22.93 14.91
CA SER A 86 31.97 -23.82 14.42
C SER A 86 32.48 -25.18 13.94
N SER A 87 31.81 -26.24 14.36
CA SER A 87 31.87 -27.58 13.74
C SER A 87 31.40 -27.58 12.28
N ILE A 88 30.90 -26.43 11.79
CA ILE A 88 30.35 -26.20 10.47
C ILE A 88 31.28 -25.19 9.77
N PRO A 89 31.97 -25.56 8.68
CA PRO A 89 32.88 -24.65 7.98
C PRO A 89 32.10 -23.45 7.41
N LEU A 90 32.72 -22.27 7.36
CA LEU A 90 32.15 -21.12 6.68
C LEU A 90 32.51 -21.14 5.19
N ARG A 91 31.54 -20.85 4.33
CA ARG A 91 31.76 -20.55 2.93
C ARG A 91 31.92 -19.04 2.75
N GLU A 92 33.01 -18.66 2.10
CA GLU A 92 33.34 -17.28 1.77
C GLU A 92 33.05 -17.03 0.29
N VAL A 93 32.32 -15.96 -0.03
CA VAL A 93 32.07 -15.53 -1.40
C VAL A 93 32.18 -14.01 -1.47
N ALA A 94 32.80 -13.50 -2.54
CA ALA A 94 32.95 -12.07 -2.76
C ALA A 94 32.59 -11.70 -4.20
N GLU A 95 31.88 -10.58 -4.38
CA GLU A 95 31.54 -10.04 -5.69
C GLU A 95 31.75 -8.53 -5.71
N PRO A 96 32.47 -7.99 -6.73
CA PRO A 96 32.73 -6.57 -6.87
C PRO A 96 31.65 -5.88 -7.71
N GLY A 97 31.35 -4.63 -7.39
CA GLY A 97 30.55 -3.71 -8.20
C GLY A 97 31.20 -2.35 -8.18
N GLY A 98 31.65 -1.84 -9.33
CA GLY A 98 32.52 -0.66 -9.35
C GLY A 98 32.49 0.12 -10.65
N PHE A 99 33.04 1.33 -10.57
CA PHE A 99 33.40 2.16 -11.72
C PHE A 99 34.91 2.17 -11.86
N PHE A 100 35.40 2.01 -13.10
CA PHE A 100 36.82 2.06 -13.40
C PHE A 100 37.10 3.21 -14.36
N ALA A 101 38.19 3.91 -14.09
CA ALA A 101 38.76 4.93 -14.95
C ALA A 101 40.28 4.69 -15.01
N ASP A 102 40.86 4.83 -16.19
CA ASP A 102 42.29 4.60 -16.44
C ASP A 102 42.77 3.17 -16.05
N GLN A 103 43.60 3.06 -15.01
CA GLN A 103 44.23 1.82 -14.51
C GLN A 103 43.83 1.47 -13.07
N ALA A 104 42.81 2.14 -12.52
CA ALA A 104 42.33 1.91 -11.16
C ALA A 104 40.79 1.80 -11.14
N TYR A 105 40.27 1.16 -10.11
CA TYR A 105 38.89 1.36 -9.73
C TYR A 105 38.81 2.69 -8.98
N GLN A 106 38.19 3.69 -9.62
CA GLN A 106 37.97 4.98 -8.99
C GLN A 106 37.15 4.79 -7.70
N ASP A 107 36.02 4.08 -7.80
CA ASP A 107 35.25 3.63 -6.65
C ASP A 107 34.74 2.21 -6.87
N LEU A 108 34.92 1.38 -5.86
CA LEU A 108 34.51 -0.02 -5.86
C LEU A 108 33.77 -0.36 -4.57
N LEU A 109 32.58 -0.95 -4.71
CA LEU A 109 31.93 -1.66 -3.63
C LEU A 109 32.21 -3.16 -3.77
N LEU A 110 32.85 -3.73 -2.76
CA LEU A 110 33.10 -5.17 -2.70
C LEU A 110 32.22 -5.77 -1.61
N PHE A 111 31.31 -6.63 -2.01
CA PHE A 111 30.43 -7.35 -1.08
C PHE A 111 31.04 -8.70 -0.77
N VAL A 112 31.06 -9.07 0.51
CA VAL A 112 31.54 -10.37 0.98
C VAL A 112 30.45 -11.01 1.83
N LEU A 113 30.21 -12.29 1.58
CA LEU A 113 29.30 -13.12 2.32
C LEU A 113 30.07 -14.26 2.97
N LEU A 114 29.96 -14.35 4.28
CA LEU A 114 30.34 -15.54 5.03
C LEU A 114 29.05 -16.25 5.44
N SER A 115 28.94 -17.53 5.15
CA SER A 115 27.76 -18.32 5.53
C SER A 115 28.18 -19.67 6.04
N SER A 116 27.48 -20.19 7.05
CA SER A 116 27.62 -21.60 7.43
C SER A 116 27.42 -22.51 6.21
N SER A 117 28.37 -23.39 5.96
CA SER A 117 28.37 -24.34 4.85
C SER A 117 27.94 -25.73 5.34
N PRO A 118 27.13 -26.50 4.58
CA PRO A 118 26.84 -27.88 4.97
C PRO A 118 28.13 -28.67 5.20
N SER A 119 28.31 -29.18 6.43
CA SER A 119 29.52 -29.89 6.84
C SER A 119 29.70 -31.17 6.02
N THR A 120 30.92 -31.70 6.00
CA THR A 120 31.25 -33.02 5.40
C THR A 120 30.68 -34.20 6.19
N ASN A 121 30.15 -33.96 7.40
CA ASN A 121 29.54 -35.00 8.21
C ASN A 121 28.06 -35.18 7.83
N ARG A 122 27.73 -36.40 7.38
CA ARG A 122 26.39 -36.78 6.87
C ARG A 122 25.24 -36.39 7.80
N SER A 123 25.46 -36.38 9.12
CA SER A 123 24.46 -36.02 10.12
C SER A 123 24.12 -34.51 10.11
N ASP A 124 25.11 -33.64 10.02
CA ASP A 124 24.91 -32.18 9.92
C ASP A 124 24.37 -31.80 8.55
N THR A 125 24.83 -32.48 7.50
CA THR A 125 24.31 -32.32 6.14
C THR A 125 22.79 -32.55 6.12
N LEU A 126 22.31 -33.62 6.77
CA LEU A 126 20.88 -33.92 6.89
C LEU A 126 20.13 -32.84 7.70
N ARG A 127 20.70 -32.30 8.78
CA ARG A 127 20.06 -31.24 9.59
C ARG A 127 19.93 -29.92 8.83
N ILE A 128 20.93 -29.59 8.02
CA ILE A 128 20.95 -28.39 7.18
C ILE A 128 19.96 -28.52 6.02
N TYR A 129 19.92 -29.67 5.34
CA TYR A 129 18.91 -29.93 4.31
C TYR A 129 17.49 -30.08 4.88
N ALA A 130 17.34 -30.49 6.14
CA ALA A 130 16.08 -30.46 6.87
C ALA A 130 15.70 -29.06 7.39
N ASN A 131 16.55 -28.05 7.14
CA ASN A 131 16.31 -26.65 7.47
C ASN A 131 15.99 -26.46 8.97
N ASN A 132 16.72 -27.18 9.85
CA ASN A 132 16.50 -27.17 11.30
C ASN A 132 17.70 -26.59 12.08
N GLU A 133 18.79 -26.27 11.38
CA GLU A 133 19.99 -25.72 11.99
C GLU A 133 19.97 -24.19 12.03
N THR A 134 20.66 -23.61 13.02
CA THR A 134 20.88 -22.16 13.06
C THR A 134 21.91 -21.80 11.99
N MET A 135 21.49 -20.97 11.04
CA MET A 135 22.37 -20.43 10.01
C MET A 135 23.11 -19.21 10.55
N ARG A 136 24.44 -19.24 10.46
CA ARG A 136 25.26 -18.06 10.73
C ARG A 136 25.61 -17.41 9.40
N ILE A 137 25.34 -16.12 9.28
CA ILE A 137 25.57 -15.37 8.06
C ILE A 137 26.17 -14.02 8.42
N THR A 138 27.25 -13.64 7.75
CA THR A 138 27.87 -12.34 7.89
C THR A 138 27.91 -11.68 6.52
N PHE A 139 27.39 -10.46 6.44
CA PHE A 139 27.50 -9.61 5.26
C PHE A 139 28.53 -8.53 5.54
N LEU A 140 29.47 -8.34 4.63
CA LEU A 140 30.38 -7.20 4.62
C LEU A 140 30.19 -6.43 3.32
N ALA A 141 30.25 -5.11 3.40
CA ALA A 141 30.38 -4.23 2.26
C ALA A 141 31.62 -3.36 2.47
N PHE A 142 32.57 -3.44 1.55
CA PHE A 142 33.75 -2.60 1.52
C PHE A 142 33.58 -1.53 0.46
N HIS A 143 33.96 -0.30 0.78
CA HIS A 143 34.20 0.75 -0.20
C HIS A 143 35.70 0.91 -0.36
N LEU A 144 36.21 0.73 -1.58
CA LEU A 144 37.61 0.91 -1.95
C LEU A 144 37.68 2.04 -2.98
N HIS A 145 38.38 3.11 -2.63
CA HIS A 145 38.62 4.25 -3.49
C HIS A 145 40.02 4.16 -4.09
N ASN A 146 40.10 4.39 -5.41
CA ASN A 146 41.34 4.43 -6.19
C ASN A 146 42.25 3.19 -5.99
N ILE A 147 41.66 1.99 -5.94
CA ILE A 147 42.42 0.75 -5.80
C ILE A 147 42.94 0.29 -7.18
N PRO A 148 44.22 -0.11 -7.31
CA PRO A 148 44.79 -0.52 -8.58
C PRO A 148 44.00 -1.68 -9.21
N ARG A 149 43.75 -1.59 -10.52
CA ARG A 149 43.03 -2.61 -11.26
C ARG A 149 44.01 -3.60 -11.91
N GLY A 150 43.62 -4.87 -11.91
CA GLY A 150 44.36 -5.94 -12.56
C GLY A 150 44.10 -6.01 -14.07
N ASN A 151 44.81 -6.91 -14.75
CA ASN A 151 44.54 -7.25 -16.16
C ASN A 151 43.29 -8.16 -16.27
N ASP A 152 42.82 -8.51 -17.47
CA ASP A 152 41.58 -9.29 -17.70
C ASP A 152 41.44 -10.63 -16.91
N LYS A 153 42.53 -11.16 -16.34
CA LYS A 153 42.54 -12.37 -15.50
C LYS A 153 42.42 -12.12 -13.99
N PHE A 154 42.68 -10.89 -13.53
CA PHE A 154 42.76 -10.53 -12.12
C PHE A 154 41.91 -9.28 -11.86
N TYR A 155 41.25 -9.23 -10.72
CA TYR A 155 40.45 -8.06 -10.37
C TYR A 155 41.36 -6.89 -10.02
N PHE A 156 42.43 -7.13 -9.25
CA PHE A 156 43.27 -6.06 -8.69
C PHE A 156 44.70 -6.07 -9.20
N GLY A 157 45.28 -4.87 -9.27
CA GLY A 157 46.70 -4.62 -9.45
C GLY A 157 47.38 -4.50 -8.08
N ILE A 158 48.71 -4.50 -8.06
CA ILE A 158 49.45 -4.41 -6.79
C ILE A 158 49.42 -2.98 -6.28
N GLY A 159 48.96 -2.78 -5.04
CA GLY A 159 49.06 -1.49 -4.36
C GLY A 159 47.95 -1.24 -3.33
N PRO A 160 48.09 -0.17 -2.52
CA PRO A 160 47.09 0.21 -1.55
C PRO A 160 45.87 0.85 -2.22
N ALA A 161 44.70 0.71 -1.61
CA ALA A 161 43.59 1.63 -1.84
C ALA A 161 43.93 2.98 -1.20
N GLU A 162 43.50 4.08 -1.82
CA GLU A 162 43.69 5.42 -1.28
C GLU A 162 42.80 5.66 -0.05
N TYR A 163 41.55 5.18 -0.14
CA TYR A 163 40.63 5.14 0.97
C TYR A 163 39.91 3.80 0.98
N SER A 164 39.74 3.24 2.17
CA SER A 164 39.03 1.98 2.33
C SER A 164 38.33 1.90 3.68
N ALA A 165 37.05 1.53 3.62
CA ALA A 165 36.21 1.36 4.79
C ALA A 165 35.27 0.18 4.59
N TYR A 166 34.70 -0.32 5.68
CA TYR A 166 33.73 -1.41 5.65
C TYR A 166 32.57 -1.18 6.61
N THR A 167 31.47 -1.83 6.31
CA THR A 167 30.33 -2.05 7.21
C THR A 167 30.12 -3.56 7.33
N ARG A 168 29.61 -4.02 8.46
CA ARG A 168 29.37 -5.45 8.71
C ARG A 168 28.04 -5.69 9.40
N ALA A 169 27.37 -6.76 9.01
CA ALA A 169 26.20 -7.30 9.71
C ALA A 169 26.42 -8.79 10.00
N ASP A 170 26.58 -9.13 11.27
CA ASP A 170 26.75 -10.50 11.76
C ASP A 170 25.42 -11.02 12.26
N CYS A 171 24.86 -12.04 11.63
CA CYS A 171 23.51 -12.51 11.92
C CYS A 171 23.45 -14.00 12.22
N SER A 172 22.63 -14.33 13.22
CA SER A 172 22.22 -15.70 13.55
C SER A 172 20.75 -15.86 13.19
N ILE A 173 20.47 -16.70 12.20
CA ILE A 173 19.12 -16.99 11.72
C ILE A 173 18.71 -18.37 12.22
N ARG A 174 17.63 -18.42 12.98
CA ARG A 174 17.10 -19.66 13.54
C ARG A 174 15.66 -19.86 13.15
N ARG A 175 15.26 -21.13 13.03
CA ARG A 175 13.88 -21.49 12.78
C ARG A 175 13.04 -21.19 14.02
N GLY A 176 11.98 -20.43 13.81
CA GLY A 176 10.93 -20.18 14.80
C GLY A 176 9.88 -21.28 14.79
N ARG A 177 8.67 -20.94 15.21
CA ARG A 177 7.54 -21.86 15.22
C ARG A 177 6.97 -22.01 13.80
N VAL A 178 6.95 -23.23 13.30
CA VAL A 178 6.40 -23.57 11.99
C VAL A 178 4.97 -24.05 12.16
N LEU A 179 4.02 -23.39 11.49
CA LEU A 179 2.63 -23.84 11.45
C LEU A 179 2.40 -24.84 10.31
N ASP A 180 3.04 -24.62 9.18
CA ASP A 180 2.95 -25.48 8.01
C ASP A 180 4.36 -25.72 7.42
N PRO A 181 4.91 -26.94 7.54
CA PRO A 181 6.25 -27.24 7.04
C PRO A 181 6.36 -27.25 5.51
N THR A 182 5.24 -27.28 4.79
CA THR A 182 5.24 -27.28 3.31
C THR A 182 5.38 -25.88 2.72
N HIS A 183 5.14 -24.83 3.50
CA HIS A 183 5.22 -23.45 3.06
C HIS A 183 6.14 -22.61 3.95
N VAL A 184 7.45 -22.90 3.87
CA VAL A 184 8.51 -22.22 4.62
C VAL A 184 9.64 -21.85 3.66
N THR A 185 10.22 -20.66 3.83
CA THR A 185 11.42 -20.25 3.07
C THR A 185 12.61 -21.19 3.38
N PHE A 186 13.26 -21.67 2.33
CA PHE A 186 14.49 -22.43 2.34
C PHE A 186 15.73 -21.51 2.26
N LEU A 187 16.27 -21.16 3.44
CA LEU A 187 17.42 -20.26 3.57
C LEU A 187 18.70 -20.83 2.96
N TRP A 188 18.94 -22.11 3.18
CA TRP A 188 20.15 -22.78 2.74
C TRP A 188 20.17 -22.85 1.22
N THR A 189 21.26 -22.41 0.60
CA THR A 189 21.42 -22.53 -0.85
C THR A 189 22.85 -22.85 -1.18
N ASN A 190 23.04 -23.69 -2.20
CA ASN A 190 24.36 -23.92 -2.76
C ASN A 190 24.79 -22.79 -3.69
N ASP A 191 23.89 -21.88 -4.03
CA ASP A 191 24.17 -20.70 -4.85
C ASP A 191 24.23 -19.43 -3.97
N THR A 192 25.25 -19.36 -3.11
CA THR A 192 25.53 -18.16 -2.33
C THR A 192 26.13 -17.04 -3.20
N GLN A 193 26.70 -17.38 -4.36
CA GLN A 193 27.29 -16.41 -5.28
C GLN A 193 26.23 -15.50 -5.90
N SER A 194 25.08 -16.04 -6.31
CA SER A 194 23.96 -15.21 -6.78
C SER A 194 23.45 -14.22 -5.74
N ILE A 195 23.61 -14.50 -4.44
CA ILE A 195 23.24 -13.55 -3.37
C ILE A 195 24.19 -12.33 -3.40
N VAL A 196 25.50 -12.58 -3.37
CA VAL A 196 26.51 -11.51 -3.34
C VAL A 196 26.52 -10.73 -4.65
N LYS A 197 26.33 -11.42 -5.77
CA LYS A 197 26.20 -10.78 -7.08
C LYS A 197 24.98 -9.86 -7.14
N ALA A 198 23.85 -10.26 -6.54
CA ALA A 198 22.67 -9.40 -6.49
C ALA A 198 22.91 -8.11 -5.70
N PHE A 199 23.71 -8.15 -4.62
CA PHE A 199 24.13 -6.93 -3.91
C PHE A 199 24.95 -6.01 -4.83
N SER A 200 25.96 -6.57 -5.51
CA SER A 200 26.79 -5.84 -6.45
C SER A 200 25.94 -5.18 -7.55
N ASP A 201 25.12 -5.98 -8.26
CA ASP A 201 24.28 -5.51 -9.36
C ASP A 201 23.28 -4.42 -8.90
N PHE A 202 22.74 -4.52 -7.68
CA PHE A 202 21.79 -3.54 -7.14
C PHE A 202 22.43 -2.19 -6.83
N HIS A 203 23.64 -2.18 -6.27
CA HIS A 203 24.33 -0.94 -5.88
C HIS A 203 25.17 -0.31 -7.00
N GLN A 204 25.58 -1.10 -8.01
CA GLN A 204 26.51 -0.66 -9.05
C GLN A 204 26.03 0.58 -9.82
N ALA A 205 24.76 0.63 -10.23
CA ALA A 205 24.27 1.75 -11.05
C ALA A 205 24.38 3.10 -10.34
N ASN A 206 23.97 3.14 -9.06
CA ASN A 206 24.07 4.36 -8.25
C ASN A 206 25.52 4.71 -7.92
N LEU A 207 26.37 3.70 -7.64
CA LEU A 207 27.79 3.91 -7.41
C LEU A 207 28.47 4.57 -8.62
N VAL A 208 28.21 4.07 -9.83
CA VAL A 208 28.78 4.61 -11.07
C VAL A 208 28.35 6.06 -11.29
N GLU A 209 27.07 6.37 -11.07
CA GLU A 209 26.56 7.75 -11.16
C GLU A 209 27.26 8.68 -10.16
N GLN A 210 27.39 8.24 -8.90
CA GLN A 210 28.02 9.02 -7.85
C GLN A 210 29.52 9.25 -8.11
N SER A 211 30.23 8.20 -8.55
CA SER A 211 31.66 8.24 -8.86
C SER A 211 31.97 9.16 -10.03
N ILE A 212 31.23 9.05 -11.15
CA ILE A 212 31.40 9.94 -12.32
C ILE A 212 31.09 11.40 -11.96
N ALA A 213 30.06 11.63 -11.14
CA ALA A 213 29.66 12.96 -10.73
C ALA A 213 30.51 13.56 -9.59
N ASN A 214 31.53 12.85 -9.10
CA ASN A 214 32.32 13.20 -7.91
C ASN A 214 31.45 13.56 -6.69
N LYS A 215 30.35 12.84 -6.52
CA LYS A 215 29.46 12.97 -5.36
C LYS A 215 29.92 12.02 -4.25
N PRO A 216 29.57 12.29 -2.97
CA PRO A 216 29.81 11.35 -1.90
C PRO A 216 29.21 9.97 -2.24
N ILE A 217 30.03 8.93 -2.12
CA ILE A 217 29.60 7.55 -2.38
C ILE A 217 28.72 7.07 -1.24
N TYR A 218 27.57 6.52 -1.58
CA TYR A 218 26.71 5.86 -0.61
C TYR A 218 27.28 4.49 -0.27
N HIS A 219 27.73 4.34 0.97
CA HIS A 219 28.16 3.07 1.54
C HIS A 219 26.96 2.38 2.24
N PRO A 220 26.54 1.17 1.80
CA PRO A 220 25.46 0.43 2.46
C PRO A 220 25.76 0.17 3.94
N THR A 221 24.81 0.49 4.83
CA THR A 221 24.94 0.16 6.25
C THR A 221 24.63 -1.31 6.51
N GLY A 222 24.99 -1.84 7.68
CA GLY A 222 24.59 -3.20 8.06
C GLY A 222 23.08 -3.43 8.02
N LEU A 223 22.27 -2.41 8.33
CA LEU A 223 20.81 -2.48 8.21
C LEU A 223 20.35 -2.56 6.75
N ASP A 224 21.00 -1.82 5.84
CA ASP A 224 20.69 -1.86 4.41
C ASP A 224 21.02 -3.23 3.82
N LEU A 225 22.16 -3.82 4.24
CA LEU A 225 22.55 -5.17 3.84
C LEU A 225 21.48 -6.20 4.24
N ILE A 226 20.98 -6.11 5.47
CA ILE A 226 19.93 -6.99 5.95
C ILE A 226 18.61 -6.75 5.25
N ARG A 227 18.20 -5.50 5.04
CA ARG A 227 16.94 -5.23 4.34
C ARG A 227 16.96 -5.76 2.91
N PHE A 228 18.09 -5.58 2.21
CA PHE A 228 18.27 -6.14 0.87
C PHE A 228 18.24 -7.66 0.92
N PHE A 229 18.91 -8.30 1.89
CA PHE A 229 18.86 -9.75 2.05
C PHE A 229 17.42 -10.26 2.28
N GLN A 230 16.63 -9.58 3.12
CA GLN A 230 15.21 -9.91 3.31
C GLN A 230 14.43 -9.83 1.98
N ALA A 231 14.64 -8.76 1.20
CA ALA A 231 14.01 -8.58 -0.11
C ALA A 231 14.50 -9.59 -1.17
N TYR A 232 15.76 -10.03 -1.10
CA TYR A 232 16.29 -11.08 -1.95
C TYR A 232 15.67 -12.43 -1.60
N MET A 233 15.69 -12.81 -0.32
CA MET A 233 15.19 -14.09 0.18
C MET A 233 13.71 -14.30 -0.17
N ILE A 234 12.88 -13.29 0.10
CA ILE A 234 11.44 -13.36 -0.15
C ILE A 234 11.09 -13.42 -1.64
N THR A 235 11.97 -12.93 -2.53
CA THR A 235 11.75 -12.95 -3.98
C THR A 235 12.32 -14.19 -4.65
N LYS A 236 13.43 -14.75 -4.15
CA LYS A 236 14.00 -15.99 -4.70
C LYS A 236 13.22 -17.24 -4.30
N ASP A 237 12.64 -17.25 -3.09
CA ASP A 237 12.13 -18.47 -2.47
C ASP A 237 10.64 -18.68 -2.74
N THR A 238 10.33 -18.73 -4.03
CA THR A 238 9.02 -19.16 -4.54
C THR A 238 9.09 -20.63 -4.97
N GLN A 239 9.83 -21.48 -4.23
CA GLN A 239 10.02 -22.92 -4.53
C GLN A 239 8.69 -23.61 -4.89
N PHE A 240 7.61 -23.16 -4.24
CA PHE A 240 6.25 -23.46 -4.64
C PHE A 240 5.51 -22.15 -4.93
N GLN A 241 5.22 -21.89 -6.21
CA GLN A 241 4.38 -20.76 -6.65
C GLN A 241 2.89 -21.05 -6.37
N HIS A 242 2.57 -21.43 -5.14
CA HIS A 242 1.20 -21.61 -4.73
C HIS A 242 0.66 -20.31 -4.15
N PRO A 243 -0.42 -19.74 -4.71
CA PRO A 243 -1.08 -18.60 -4.10
C PRO A 243 -1.65 -19.04 -2.76
N VAL A 244 -1.21 -18.40 -1.68
CA VAL A 244 -1.75 -18.61 -0.34
C VAL A 244 -2.59 -17.40 0.02
N THR A 245 -3.89 -17.62 0.27
CA THR A 245 -4.79 -16.56 0.72
C THR A 245 -4.67 -16.41 2.23
N ARG A 246 -4.29 -15.21 2.70
CA ARG A 246 -4.25 -14.87 4.12
C ARG A 246 -4.93 -13.52 4.36
N ILE A 247 -5.53 -13.39 5.53
CA ILE A 247 -6.06 -12.11 5.99
C ILE A 247 -4.87 -11.31 6.51
N ILE A 248 -4.52 -10.24 5.81
CA ILE A 248 -3.44 -9.31 6.19
C ILE A 248 -4.05 -7.95 6.49
N SER A 249 -3.52 -7.26 7.49
CA SER A 249 -3.91 -5.91 7.84
C SER A 249 -3.46 -4.99 6.71
N GLU A 250 -4.43 -4.45 6.01
CA GLU A 250 -4.19 -3.34 5.10
C GLU A 250 -4.07 -2.06 5.93
N ARG A 251 -3.17 -1.16 5.52
CA ARG A 251 -3.20 0.24 5.94
C ARG A 251 -4.48 0.84 5.36
N GLN A 252 -5.59 0.59 6.02
CA GLN A 252 -6.82 1.25 5.66
C GLN A 252 -6.60 2.74 5.92
N PRO A 253 -6.76 3.60 4.90
CA PRO A 253 -6.80 5.04 5.11
C PRO A 253 -8.12 5.34 5.84
N HIS A 254 -8.20 4.99 7.12
CA HIS A 254 -9.44 5.11 7.85
C HIS A 254 -9.76 6.58 8.16
N VAL A 255 -10.83 7.05 7.52
CA VAL A 255 -11.97 7.76 8.14
C VAL A 255 -11.69 9.13 8.78
N ARG A 256 -10.54 9.78 8.59
CA ARG A 256 -10.41 11.18 9.06
C ARG A 256 -11.30 12.14 8.28
N ILE A 257 -11.45 11.95 6.97
CA ILE A 257 -12.36 12.76 6.15
C ILE A 257 -13.82 12.41 6.47
N ALA A 258 -14.13 11.12 6.62
CA ALA A 258 -15.48 10.65 6.90
C ALA A 258 -15.98 11.03 8.30
N LEU A 259 -15.13 11.16 9.32
CA LEU A 259 -15.55 11.65 10.64
C LEU A 259 -16.02 13.12 10.58
N VAL A 260 -15.27 13.96 9.86
CA VAL A 260 -15.60 15.38 9.69
C VAL A 260 -16.89 15.52 8.88
N THR A 261 -17.01 14.84 7.74
CA THR A 261 -18.23 14.91 6.92
C THR A 261 -19.45 14.31 7.62
N LEU A 262 -19.29 13.21 8.38
CA LEU A 262 -20.35 12.63 9.20
C LEU A 262 -20.79 13.61 10.30
N SER A 263 -19.86 14.29 10.96
CA SER A 263 -20.19 15.29 11.97
C SER A 263 -20.98 16.46 11.39
N PHE A 264 -20.60 16.97 10.21
CA PHE A 264 -21.36 18.00 9.49
C PHE A 264 -22.75 17.51 9.10
N PHE A 265 -22.87 16.29 8.58
CA PHE A 265 -24.15 15.71 8.17
C PHE A 265 -25.11 15.54 9.36
N ILE A 266 -24.61 15.01 10.49
CA ILE A 266 -25.42 14.86 11.72
C ILE A 266 -25.86 16.23 12.23
N THR A 267 -24.96 17.22 12.26
CA THR A 267 -25.28 18.57 12.72
C THR A 267 -26.33 19.22 11.82
N TYR A 268 -26.22 19.05 10.50
CA TYR A 268 -27.20 19.54 9.53
C TYR A 268 -28.60 18.93 9.75
N VAL A 269 -28.68 17.61 9.95
CA VAL A 269 -29.96 16.92 10.21
C VAL A 269 -30.60 17.40 11.53
N ILE A 270 -29.80 17.61 12.58
CA ILE A 270 -30.29 18.14 13.85
C ILE A 270 -30.84 19.57 13.68
N VAL A 271 -30.13 20.44 12.96
CA VAL A 271 -30.61 21.80 12.70
C VAL A 271 -31.89 21.80 11.86
N LEU A 272 -31.94 20.97 10.81
CA LEU A 272 -33.13 20.86 9.96
C LEU A 272 -34.34 20.36 10.74
N THR A 273 -34.17 19.34 11.58
CA THR A 273 -35.26 18.80 12.41
C THR A 273 -35.73 19.81 13.45
N MET A 274 -34.82 20.55 14.09
CA MET A 274 -35.16 21.64 15.01
C MET A 274 -35.93 22.76 14.30
N LEU A 275 -35.52 23.13 13.08
CA LEU A 275 -36.23 24.13 12.27
C LEU A 275 -37.62 23.65 11.84
N LEU A 276 -37.78 22.38 11.47
CA LEU A 276 -39.07 21.79 11.11
C LEU A 276 -40.02 21.71 12.31
N ILE A 277 -39.52 21.30 13.48
CA ILE A 277 -40.30 21.28 14.73
C ILE A 277 -40.68 22.70 15.11
N TRP A 278 -39.75 23.65 15.03
CA TRP A 278 -40.03 25.06 15.31
C TRP A 278 -41.08 25.64 14.35
N ALA A 279 -40.98 25.36 13.05
CA ALA A 279 -41.97 25.78 12.07
C ALA A 279 -43.35 25.16 12.36
N PHE A 280 -43.40 23.90 12.76
CA PHE A 280 -44.66 23.24 13.13
C PHE A 280 -45.30 23.84 14.38
N ILE A 281 -44.50 24.28 15.36
CA ILE A 281 -44.98 24.94 16.58
C ILE A 281 -45.41 26.39 16.32
N MET A 282 -44.65 27.14 15.51
CA MET A 282 -44.88 28.57 15.27
C MET A 282 -45.92 28.85 14.18
N TYR A 283 -46.11 27.92 13.26
CA TYR A 283 -47.19 27.95 12.27
C TYR A 283 -48.21 26.85 12.59
N PRO A 284 -48.97 26.96 13.70
CA PRO A 284 -50.12 26.10 13.87
C PRO A 284 -51.02 26.34 12.66
N VAL A 285 -51.27 25.28 11.88
CA VAL A 285 -52.30 25.31 10.84
C VAL A 285 -53.56 25.84 11.50
N GLU A 286 -54.06 26.98 11.02
CA GLU A 286 -55.29 27.58 11.55
C GLU A 286 -56.34 26.46 11.66
N GLN A 287 -56.82 26.20 12.89
CA GLN A 287 -57.84 25.19 13.18
C GLN A 287 -59.22 25.66 12.68
N GLY A 288 -59.29 26.03 11.40
CA GLY A 288 -60.46 26.60 10.74
C GLY A 288 -60.64 26.15 9.28
N VAL A 289 -59.71 25.38 8.70
CA VAL A 289 -59.95 24.78 7.38
C VAL A 289 -60.82 23.53 7.56
N PHE A 290 -62.13 23.75 7.59
CA PHE A 290 -63.12 22.67 7.48
C PHE A 290 -63.06 22.11 6.06
N VAL A 291 -62.35 20.99 5.89
CA VAL A 291 -62.36 20.25 4.62
C VAL A 291 -63.67 19.44 4.58
N PRO A 292 -64.63 19.77 3.68
CA PRO A 292 -65.89 19.07 3.61
C PRO A 292 -65.64 17.60 3.23
N ARG A 293 -66.17 16.67 4.02
CA ARG A 293 -65.88 15.23 3.83
C ARG A 293 -66.94 14.54 2.97
N THR A 294 -68.09 15.18 2.77
CA THR A 294 -69.18 14.62 1.96
C THR A 294 -69.48 15.47 0.74
N LYS A 295 -69.96 14.84 -0.34
CA LYS A 295 -70.32 15.53 -1.59
C LYS A 295 -71.40 16.61 -1.38
N VAL A 296 -72.26 16.44 -0.38
CA VAL A 296 -73.34 17.40 -0.06
C VAL A 296 -72.78 18.67 0.59
N GLU A 297 -71.80 18.54 1.48
CA GLU A 297 -71.15 19.70 2.10
C GLU A 297 -70.36 20.53 1.08
N TRP A 298 -69.74 19.88 0.09
CA TRP A 298 -69.12 20.57 -1.05
C TRP A 298 -70.12 21.40 -1.86
N VAL A 299 -71.33 20.89 -2.06
CA VAL A 299 -72.40 21.61 -2.78
C VAL A 299 -72.95 22.77 -1.95
N MET A 300 -73.05 22.63 -0.62
CA MET A 300 -73.47 23.74 0.23
C MET A 300 -72.44 24.86 0.27
N GLU A 301 -71.15 24.53 0.27
CA GLU A 301 -70.08 25.52 0.28
C GLU A 301 -70.00 26.27 -1.06
N THR A 302 -70.16 25.59 -2.19
CA THR A 302 -70.24 26.27 -3.49
C THR A 302 -71.47 27.17 -3.60
N VAL A 303 -72.62 26.76 -3.05
CA VAL A 303 -73.83 27.60 -3.01
C VAL A 303 -73.63 28.82 -2.11
N ARG A 304 -72.91 28.68 -0.99
CA ARG A 304 -72.56 29.79 -0.10
C ARG A 304 -71.58 30.77 -0.75
N GLU A 305 -70.52 30.28 -1.41
CA GLU A 305 -69.57 31.15 -2.12
C GLU A 305 -70.22 31.88 -3.29
N VAL A 306 -71.11 31.22 -4.03
CA VAL A 306 -71.85 31.85 -5.14
C VAL A 306 -72.85 32.88 -4.61
N SER A 307 -73.55 32.59 -3.50
CA SER A 307 -74.46 33.56 -2.87
C SER A 307 -73.75 34.73 -2.20
N ALA A 308 -72.49 34.57 -1.81
CA ALA A 308 -71.67 35.64 -1.23
C ALA A 308 -71.03 36.56 -2.29
N ARG A 309 -70.98 36.14 -3.55
CA ARG A 309 -70.38 36.92 -4.65
C ARG A 309 -71.36 37.72 -5.50
N ASP A 310 -72.65 37.44 -5.43
CA ASP A 310 -73.69 38.24 -6.10
C ASP A 310 -74.73 38.73 -5.09
N ILE A 311 -74.75 40.05 -4.84
CA ILE A 311 -75.94 40.92 -4.76
C ILE A 311 -75.52 42.27 -4.15
N SER A 312 -75.33 43.27 -5.02
CA SER A 312 -75.64 44.67 -4.67
C SER A 312 -77.14 44.85 -4.87
N VAL A 313 -77.87 45.07 -3.77
CA VAL A 313 -79.35 45.05 -3.70
C VAL A 313 -80.03 46.15 -4.54
N ALA A 314 -79.28 47.04 -5.21
CA ALA A 314 -79.86 48.14 -5.97
C ALA A 314 -80.28 47.79 -7.43
N ASN A 315 -79.74 46.71 -8.02
CA ASN A 315 -79.99 46.39 -9.44
C ASN A 315 -80.99 45.24 -9.68
N MET A 316 -81.48 44.58 -8.62
CA MET A 316 -82.39 43.43 -8.74
C MET A 316 -83.83 43.82 -9.10
N ASP A 317 -84.33 44.96 -8.60
CA ASP A 317 -85.71 45.39 -8.87
C ASP A 317 -85.89 45.95 -10.29
N ALA A 318 -84.87 46.64 -10.82
CA ALA A 318 -84.85 47.11 -12.21
C ALA A 318 -84.73 45.93 -13.20
N SER A 319 -83.87 44.96 -12.91
CA SER A 319 -83.69 43.75 -13.72
C SER A 319 -84.94 42.88 -13.77
N ARG A 320 -85.65 42.72 -12.64
CA ARG A 320 -86.87 41.91 -12.57
C ARG A 320 -88.04 42.55 -13.31
N GLY A 321 -88.19 43.87 -13.23
CA GLY A 321 -89.20 44.61 -14.01
C GLY A 321 -88.96 44.50 -15.51
N GLN A 322 -87.69 44.57 -15.93
CA GLN A 322 -87.29 44.47 -17.33
C GLN A 322 -87.42 43.04 -17.87
N LEU A 323 -87.13 42.01 -17.07
CA LEU A 323 -87.32 40.61 -17.44
C LEU A 323 -88.82 40.25 -17.62
N CYS A 324 -89.69 40.78 -16.76
CA CYS A 324 -91.14 40.57 -16.89
C CYS A 324 -91.73 41.31 -18.09
N ALA A 325 -91.23 42.51 -18.42
CA ALA A 325 -91.63 43.25 -19.61
C ALA A 325 -91.13 42.58 -20.91
N ASP A 326 -89.93 42.01 -20.89
CA ASP A 326 -89.39 41.25 -22.02
C ASP A 326 -90.12 39.90 -22.21
N MET A 327 -90.53 39.22 -21.13
CA MET A 327 -91.37 38.01 -21.21
C MET A 327 -92.81 38.30 -21.66
N SER A 328 -93.37 39.47 -21.32
CA SER A 328 -94.73 39.83 -21.77
C SER A 328 -94.78 40.33 -23.21
N ASN A 329 -93.69 40.92 -23.71
CA ASN A 329 -93.57 41.42 -25.09
C ASN A 329 -92.91 40.42 -26.05
N SER A 330 -92.36 39.31 -25.54
CA SER A 330 -91.92 38.23 -26.40
C SER A 330 -93.14 37.50 -26.96
N ASN A 331 -93.49 37.83 -28.21
CA ASN A 331 -94.31 36.94 -29.03
C ASN A 331 -93.59 35.59 -29.09
N TYR A 332 -94.16 34.57 -28.45
CA TYR A 332 -93.77 33.18 -28.65
C TYR A 332 -94.14 32.82 -30.10
N GLY A 333 -93.20 33.06 -31.01
CA GLY A 333 -93.28 32.64 -32.39
C GLY A 333 -93.48 31.13 -32.46
N ASP A 334 -94.37 30.73 -33.35
CA ASP A 334 -94.81 29.36 -33.56
C ASP A 334 -93.66 28.35 -33.58
N PHE A 335 -93.81 27.30 -32.77
CA PHE A 335 -93.03 26.08 -32.91
C PHE A 335 -93.37 25.42 -34.24
N ALA A 336 -92.52 25.63 -35.24
CA ALA A 336 -92.44 24.77 -36.41
C ALA A 336 -91.67 23.49 -36.04
N SER A 337 -92.38 22.42 -35.72
CA SER A 337 -91.87 21.05 -35.84
C SER A 337 -91.97 20.61 -37.32
N PRO A 338 -90.94 20.01 -37.91
CA PRO A 338 -91.13 19.18 -39.09
C PRO A 338 -91.73 17.85 -38.60
N ILE A 339 -93.01 17.50 -38.81
CA ILE A 339 -93.96 17.95 -39.83
C ILE A 339 -95.38 17.92 -39.22
N GLY A 340 -95.81 19.07 -38.68
CA GLY A 340 -97.19 19.59 -38.62
C GLY A 340 -98.34 18.79 -38.01
N ARG A 341 -98.67 19.03 -36.72
CA ARG A 341 -99.86 19.81 -36.28
C ARG A 341 -99.95 19.92 -34.75
N HIS A 342 -100.49 21.05 -34.30
CA HIS A 342 -100.35 21.68 -32.98
C HIS A 342 -101.32 21.17 -31.90
N VAL A 343 -100.85 21.11 -30.66
CA VAL A 343 -101.67 21.28 -29.44
C VAL A 343 -100.92 22.19 -28.48
N GLY A 344 -101.48 23.37 -28.22
CA GLY A 344 -101.00 24.30 -27.20
C GLY A 344 -101.65 24.04 -25.86
N LEU A 345 -100.93 24.32 -24.77
CA LEU A 345 -101.51 24.50 -23.44
C LEU A 345 -100.86 25.71 -22.77
N ARG A 346 -101.75 26.66 -22.42
CA ARG A 346 -101.52 27.91 -21.68
C ARG A 346 -101.15 27.62 -20.22
N VAL A 347 -100.33 28.48 -19.64
CA VAL A 347 -100.47 28.94 -18.25
C VAL A 347 -101.04 30.35 -18.29
#